data_AF-A0AA88II49-F1
#
_entry.id   AF-A0AA88II49-F1
#
_cell.length_a   1.000
_cell.length_b   1.000
_cell.length_c   1.000
_cell.angle_alpha   90.00
_cell.angle_beta   90.00
_cell.angle_gamma   90.00
#
_symmetry.space_group_name_H-M   'P 1'
#
loop_
_entity.id
_entity.type
_entity.pdbx_description
1 polymer ?
#
loop_
_entity_poly.entity_id
_entity_poly.type
_entity_poly.pdbx_seq_one_letter_code
_entity_poly.pdbx_strand_id
1 'polypeptide(L)'
;MPIVISGVPVEEAPPDTRSLFLGAPNLKDAAAQFTVIPSKMVGSHGLIYVGQREFASTVSHDKNVSIIGSDDCTTCLIVILRHTGKDFNSFLILISGDWDFFPRLS
;
A
#
# COMPACT_ATOMS: atom_id res chain seq x y z
N MET A 1 12.58 -1.77 -11.26
CA MET A 1 11.38 -2.30 -11.93
C MET A 1 10.47 -1.12 -12.26
N PRO A 2 9.96 -0.99 -13.49
CA PRO A 2 9.08 0.12 -13.85
C PRO A 2 7.70 -0.05 -13.19
N ILE A 3 7.03 1.07 -12.92
CA ILE A 3 5.61 1.05 -12.51
C ILE A 3 4.78 0.76 -13.76
N VAL A 4 3.83 -0.16 -13.64
CA VAL A 4 2.94 -0.55 -14.75
C VAL A 4 1.50 -0.37 -14.29
N ILE A 5 0.70 0.36 -15.05
CA ILE A 5 -0.72 0.58 -14.77
C ILE A 5 -1.53 -0.02 -15.92
N SER A 6 -2.44 -0.94 -15.60
CA SER A 6 -3.30 -1.61 -16.59
C SER A 6 -2.51 -2.28 -17.74
N GLY A 7 -1.29 -2.75 -17.46
CA GLY A 7 -0.40 -3.37 -18.44
C GLY A 7 0.48 -2.39 -19.24
N VAL A 8 0.32 -1.08 -19.05
CA VAL A 8 1.11 -0.04 -19.72
C VAL A 8 2.20 0.46 -18.77
N PRO A 9 3.48 0.44 -19.16
CA PRO A 9 4.55 1.01 -18.36
C PRO A 9 4.37 2.53 -18.24
N VAL A 10 4.61 3.04 -17.04
CA VAL A 10 4.59 4.47 -16.75
C VAL A 10 6.01 5.01 -16.94
N GLU A 11 6.23 5.72 -18.03
CA GLU A 11 7.53 6.30 -18.40
C GLU A 11 7.92 7.48 -17.51
N GLU A 12 6.95 8.32 -17.16
CA GLU A 12 7.14 9.50 -16.31
C GLU A 12 6.12 9.49 -15.18
N ALA A 13 6.56 9.80 -13.96
CA ALA A 13 5.67 9.87 -12.81
C ALA A 13 4.63 10.99 -13.04
N PRO A 14 3.32 10.69 -12.89
CA PRO A 14 2.31 11.71 -13.07
C PRO A 14 2.52 12.84 -12.04
N PRO A 15 2.38 14.10 -12.45
CA PRO A 15 2.67 15.25 -11.58
C PRO A 15 1.66 15.39 -10.45
N ASP A 16 0.44 14.89 -10.63
CA ASP A 16 -0.61 14.89 -9.62
C ASP A 16 -1.58 13.70 -9.76
N THR A 17 -2.41 13.49 -8.74
CA THR A 17 -3.41 12.41 -8.71
C THR A 17 -4.50 12.58 -9.76
N ARG A 18 -4.78 13.81 -10.23
CA ARG A 18 -5.80 14.04 -11.28
C ARG A 18 -5.29 13.52 -12.63
N SER A 19 -4.05 13.83 -12.99
CA SER A 19 -3.37 13.29 -14.17
C SER A 19 -3.29 11.78 -14.13
N LEU A 20 -3.02 11.19 -12.95
CA LEU A 20 -3.05 9.74 -12.75
C LEU A 20 -4.44 9.16 -13.08
N PHE A 21 -5.53 9.74 -12.56
CA PHE A 21 -6.89 9.25 -12.82
C PHE A 21 -7.36 9.49 -14.25
N LEU A 22 -6.87 10.53 -14.93
CA LEU A 22 -7.14 10.75 -16.36
C LEU A 22 -6.45 9.69 -17.23
N GLY A 23 -5.23 9.29 -16.87
CA GLY A 23 -4.49 8.23 -17.58
C GLY A 23 -4.98 6.81 -17.26
N ALA A 24 -5.55 6.60 -16.07
CA ALA A 24 -6.01 5.29 -15.60
C ALA A 24 -7.37 5.41 -14.86
N PRO A 25 -8.49 5.52 -15.60
CA PRO A 25 -9.81 5.71 -15.01
C PRO A 25 -10.24 4.54 -14.10
N ASN A 26 -9.75 3.32 -14.37
CA ASN A 26 -9.99 2.16 -13.53
C ASN A 26 -9.51 2.33 -12.08
N LEU A 27 -8.45 3.13 -11.85
CA LEU A 27 -7.99 3.44 -10.49
C LEU A 27 -8.97 4.36 -9.77
N LYS A 28 -9.64 5.26 -10.49
CA LYS A 28 -10.66 6.15 -9.92
C LYS A 28 -11.88 5.36 -9.46
N ASP A 29 -12.32 4.40 -10.26
CA ASP A 29 -13.43 3.51 -9.91
C ASP A 29 -13.10 2.64 -8.70
N ALA A 30 -11.89 2.06 -8.67
CA ALA A 30 -11.40 1.29 -7.52
C ALA A 30 -11.28 2.16 -6.24
N ALA A 31 -10.81 3.40 -6.36
CA ALA A 31 -10.76 4.35 -5.25
C ALA A 31 -12.16 4.69 -4.73
N ALA A 32 -13.13 4.94 -5.62
CA ALA A 32 -14.52 5.17 -5.23
C ALA A 32 -15.12 3.97 -4.49
N GLN A 33 -14.88 2.75 -4.98
CA GLN A 33 -15.28 1.52 -4.30
C GLN A 33 -14.63 1.36 -2.94
N PHE A 34 -13.37 1.76 -2.78
CA PHE A 34 -12.68 1.70 -1.50
C PHE A 34 -13.24 2.70 -0.49
N THR A 35 -13.56 3.92 -0.92
CA THR A 35 -14.08 4.98 -0.02
C THR A 35 -15.46 4.69 0.57
N VAL A 36 -16.26 3.83 -0.05
CA VAL A 36 -17.57 3.44 0.47
C VAL A 36 -17.52 2.26 1.45
N ILE A 37 -16.36 1.62 1.61
CA ILE A 37 -16.19 0.52 2.56
C ILE A 37 -16.23 1.09 3.98
N PRO A 38 -17.17 0.68 4.84
CA PRO A 38 -17.22 1.15 6.21
C PRO A 38 -15.99 0.67 6.99
N SER A 39 -15.45 1.52 7.85
CA SER A 39 -14.36 1.15 8.73
C SER A 39 -14.80 0.01 9.66
N LYS A 40 -13.90 -0.96 9.85
CA LYS A 40 -14.13 -2.13 10.71
C LYS A 40 -13.16 -2.07 11.87
N MET A 41 -13.69 -2.27 13.08
CA MET A 41 -12.84 -2.49 14.25
C MET A 41 -12.15 -3.86 14.12
N VAL A 42 -10.81 -3.84 14.10
CA VAL A 42 -9.99 -5.04 14.03
C VAL A 42 -9.52 -5.38 15.44
N GLY A 43 -9.74 -6.62 15.88
CA GLY A 43 -9.25 -7.11 17.17
C GLY A 43 -7.74 -7.37 17.17
N SER A 44 -7.16 -7.52 18.36
CA SER A 44 -5.71 -7.73 18.52
C SER A 44 -5.20 -9.11 18.06
N HIS A 45 -6.09 -10.07 17.84
CA HIS A 45 -5.70 -11.42 17.48
C HIS A 45 -5.21 -11.50 16.03
N GLY A 46 -3.93 -11.79 15.83
CA GLY A 46 -3.31 -11.91 14.52
C GLY A 46 -3.06 -10.57 13.80
N LEU A 47 -3.16 -9.45 14.52
CA LEU A 47 -2.90 -8.11 13.98
C LEU A 47 -1.45 -7.68 14.24
N ILE A 48 -0.76 -7.29 13.18
CA ILE A 48 0.42 -6.42 13.28
C ILE A 48 -0.03 -4.98 13.01
N TYR A 49 0.00 -4.16 14.04
CA TYR A 49 -0.17 -2.72 13.91
C TYR A 49 1.18 -2.10 13.55
N VAL A 50 1.20 -1.25 12.52
CA VAL A 50 2.38 -0.53 12.07
C VAL A 50 2.20 0.95 12.38
N GLY A 51 3.15 1.52 13.12
CA GLY A 51 3.19 2.93 13.47
C GLY A 51 3.82 3.79 12.37
N GLN A 52 3.59 5.10 12.45
CA GLN A 52 4.17 6.05 11.50
C GLN A 52 5.70 5.91 11.46
N ARG A 53 6.29 5.90 10.25
CA ARG A 53 7.72 5.65 10.00
C ARG A 53 8.18 4.21 10.31
N GLU A 54 7.26 3.26 10.42
CA GLU A 54 7.56 1.84 10.51
C GLU A 54 7.17 1.10 9.22
N PHE A 55 7.69 -0.12 9.09
CA PHE A 55 7.32 -1.05 8.04
C PHE A 55 7.14 -2.46 8.63
N ALA A 56 6.23 -3.23 8.07
CA ALA A 56 6.09 -4.65 8.40
C ALA A 56 5.88 -5.48 7.14
N SER A 57 6.56 -6.62 7.08
CA SER A 57 6.43 -7.59 6.01
C SER A 57 5.99 -8.93 6.60
N THR A 58 4.99 -9.55 5.98
CA THR A 58 4.59 -10.92 6.32
C THR A 58 4.46 -11.77 5.07
N VAL A 59 4.43 -13.08 5.30
CA VAL A 59 4.21 -14.11 4.30
C VAL A 59 2.88 -14.80 4.58
N SER A 60 2.14 -15.19 3.56
CA SER A 60 0.82 -15.81 3.74
C SER A 60 0.84 -17.17 4.46
N HIS A 61 2.01 -17.77 4.67
CA HIS A 61 2.17 -19.01 5.42
C HIS A 61 2.40 -18.79 6.93
N ASP A 62 2.50 -17.55 7.39
CA ASP A 62 2.60 -17.25 8.83
C ASP A 62 1.24 -17.46 9.51
N LYS A 63 1.21 -18.33 10.52
CA LYS A 63 -0.01 -18.67 11.27
C LYS A 63 -0.34 -17.63 12.33
N ASN A 64 0.63 -16.79 12.71
CA ASN A 64 0.47 -15.84 13.80
C ASN A 64 -0.02 -14.47 13.31
N VAL A 65 0.05 -14.21 12.00
CA VAL A 65 -0.27 -12.90 11.41
C VAL A 65 -1.33 -13.09 10.33
N SER A 66 -2.53 -12.57 10.60
CA SER A 66 -3.65 -12.58 9.66
C SER A 66 -3.93 -11.21 9.06
N ILE A 67 -3.61 -10.14 9.79
CA ILE A 67 -3.91 -8.76 9.42
C ILE A 67 -2.68 -7.91 9.68
N ILE A 68 -2.34 -7.06 8.72
CA ILE A 68 -1.43 -5.94 8.93
C ILE A 68 -2.25 -4.67 8.74
N GLY A 69 -2.14 -3.74 9.67
CA GLY A 69 -2.92 -2.51 9.67
C GLY A 69 -2.13 -1.32 10.20
N SER A 70 -2.64 -0.14 9.88
CA SER A 70 -2.14 1.15 10.30
C SER A 70 -3.35 2.06 10.48
N ASP A 71 -3.23 3.05 11.38
CA ASP A 71 -4.23 4.10 11.55
C ASP A 71 -3.58 5.49 11.60
N ASP A 72 -4.38 6.54 11.76
CA ASP A 72 -3.98 7.94 11.99
C ASP A 72 -3.12 8.58 10.88
N CYS A 73 -3.30 8.14 9.63
CA CYS A 73 -2.63 8.74 8.48
C CYS A 73 -3.36 9.98 7.94
N THR A 74 -3.05 11.16 8.52
CA THR A 74 -3.65 12.44 8.12
C THR A 74 -2.95 13.10 6.94
N THR A 75 -1.62 13.25 7.01
CA THR A 75 -0.76 13.82 5.94
C THR A 75 0.25 12.81 5.38
N CYS A 76 0.37 11.65 6.02
CA CYS A 76 1.17 10.52 5.55
C CYS A 76 0.36 9.59 4.64
N LEU A 77 1.06 8.70 3.95
CA LEU A 77 0.48 7.70 3.07
C LEU A 77 0.75 6.30 3.61
N ILE A 78 -0.27 5.45 3.57
CA ILE A 78 -0.14 4.01 3.79
C ILE A 78 0.13 3.37 2.43
N VAL A 79 1.28 2.75 2.28
CA VAL A 79 1.68 2.05 1.06
C VAL A 79 1.65 0.55 1.31
N ILE A 80 0.89 -0.18 0.50
CA ILE A 80 0.81 -1.64 0.55
C ILE A 80 1.41 -2.21 -0.72
N LEU A 81 2.49 -2.98 -0.58
CA LEU A 81 3.13 -3.72 -1.66
C LEU A 81 2.85 -5.21 -1.47
N ARG A 82 2.17 -5.81 -2.44
CA ARG A 82 1.84 -7.23 -2.43
C ARG A 82 2.54 -7.94 -3.58
N HIS A 83 3.29 -8.99 -3.25
CA HIS A 83 3.75 -9.95 -4.25
C HIS A 83 2.71 -11.06 -4.40
N THR A 84 2.17 -11.23 -5.60
CA THR A 84 1.22 -12.31 -5.94
C THR A 84 1.93 -13.40 -6.74
N GLY A 85 2.81 -14.14 -6.07
CA GLY A 85 3.45 -15.34 -6.62
C GLY A 85 2.65 -16.61 -6.29
N LYS A 86 2.78 -17.66 -7.11
CA LYS A 86 2.09 -18.95 -6.89
C LYS A 86 2.45 -19.60 -5.54
N ASP A 87 3.73 -19.52 -5.16
CA ASP A 87 4.23 -20.22 -3.97
C ASP A 87 4.49 -19.27 -2.79
N PHE A 88 4.68 -17.98 -3.08
CA PHE A 88 5.04 -16.96 -2.10
C PHE A 88 4.19 -15.70 -2.27
N ASN A 89 3.19 -15.59 -1.42
CA ASN A 89 2.43 -14.37 -1.25
C ASN A 89 3.04 -13.62 -0.08
N SER A 90 3.61 -12.45 -0.35
CA SER A 90 4.13 -11.56 0.68
C SER A 90 3.44 -10.21 0.60
N PHE A 91 3.28 -9.59 1.76
CA PHE A 91 2.69 -8.28 1.91
C PHE A 91 3.65 -7.44 2.72
N LEU A 92 3.94 -6.25 2.23
CA LEU A 92 4.70 -5.22 2.92
C LEU A 92 3.79 -4.01 3.07
N ILE A 93 3.59 -3.55 4.30
CA ILE A 93 3.03 -2.23 4.57
C ILE A 93 4.18 -1.31 4.96
N LEU A 94 4.12 -0.08 4.48
CA LEU A 94 5.01 1.00 4.90
C LEU A 94 4.18 2.27 5.05
N ILE A 95 4.37 2.97 6.16
CA ILE A 95 3.78 4.29 6.35
C ILE A 95 4.87 5.31 6.07
N SER A 96 4.73 6.03 4.97
CA SER A 96 5.65 7.11 4.68
C SER A 96 5.35 8.27 5.64
N GLY A 97 6.22 8.49 6.63
CA GLY A 97 6.43 9.83 7.16
C GLY A 97 7.17 10.70 6.13
N ASP A 98 7.48 11.97 6.47
CA ASP A 98 8.39 12.83 5.70
C ASP A 98 9.46 12.00 4.98
N TRP A 99 9.54 12.13 3.65
CA TRP A 99 10.23 11.22 2.72
C TRP A 99 11.76 11.14 2.90
N ASP A 100 12.31 11.70 3.96
CA ASP A 100 13.73 11.67 4.32
C ASP A 100 14.22 10.30 4.82
N PHE A 101 13.34 9.29 4.97
CA PHE A 101 13.71 7.97 5.50
C PHE A 101 14.13 6.93 4.46
N PHE A 102 13.99 7.20 3.15
CA PHE A 102 14.68 6.37 2.15
C PHE A 102 16.11 6.90 1.99
N PRO A 103 17.15 6.23 2.54
CA PRO A 103 18.49 6.57 2.13
C PRO A 103 18.55 6.40 0.62
N ARG A 104 18.91 7.47 -0.09
CA ARG A 104 19.36 7.37 -1.48
C ARG A 104 20.42 6.27 -1.50
N LEU A 105 20.05 5.08 -1.96
CA LEU A 105 21.00 4.07 -2.37
C LEU A 105 21.69 4.66 -3.59
N SER A 106 22.83 5.31 -3.34
CA SER A 106 23.80 5.78 -4.32
C SER A 106 24.59 4.62 -4.89
#